data_AF-A0AA36LQM5-F1
#
_entry.id   AF-A0AA36LQM5-F1
#
_cell.length_a   1.000
_cell.length_b   1.000
_cell.length_c   1.000
_cell.angle_alpha   90.00
_cell.angle_beta   90.00
_cell.angle_gamma   90.00
#
_symmetry.space_group_name_H-M   'P 1'
#
loop_
_entity.id
_entity.type
_entity.pdbx_description
1 polymer ?
#
loop_
_entity_poly.entity_id
_entity_poly.type
_entity_poly.pdbx_seq_one_letter_code
_entity_poly.pdbx_strand_id
1 'polypeptide(L)'
;MKFYTIVASLALAGFCFAANATTPGDVAVFATEKSQGSMSVGGKNAYTKTFEVTLAKLSDNSVDLSKLCLKAFSPDNKEFKLDTIDEELSTGTLKEGKPVKGFAVFSSESDAVFKAALVKISDDCK
;
A
#
# COMPACT_ATOMS: atom_id res chain seq x y z
N MET A 1 1.13 55.50 -33.85
CA MET A 1 -0.23 55.11 -33.39
C MET A 1 -0.69 53.94 -34.26
N LYS A 2 -1.52 53.02 -33.72
CA LYS A 2 -1.69 51.60 -34.15
C LYS A 2 -0.58 50.71 -33.58
N PHE A 3 -0.82 49.87 -32.56
CA PHE A 3 -1.65 48.63 -32.55
C PHE A 3 -1.13 47.67 -33.64
N TYR A 4 -0.66 46.45 -33.35
CA TYR A 4 -1.12 45.50 -32.33
C TYR A 4 0.00 44.75 -31.61
N THR A 5 -0.08 44.68 -30.28
CA THR A 5 0.46 43.59 -29.45
C THR A 5 -0.61 42.50 -29.26
N ILE A 6 -0.21 41.35 -28.68
CA ILE A 6 -1.07 40.23 -28.23
C ILE A 6 -1.49 39.25 -29.34
N VAL A 7 -0.55 38.38 -29.71
CA VAL A 7 -0.74 36.94 -29.99
C VAL A 7 0.60 36.23 -29.78
N ALA A 8 0.69 35.00 -29.23
CA ALA A 8 -0.35 34.15 -28.64
C ALA A 8 0.23 33.32 -27.47
N SER A 9 -0.60 32.97 -26.48
CA SER A 9 -0.18 32.20 -25.29
C SER A 9 -1.29 31.26 -24.79
N LEU A 10 -1.71 30.32 -25.65
CA LEU A 10 -2.63 29.22 -25.31
C LEU A 10 -2.13 27.90 -25.93
N ALA A 11 -1.28 27.18 -25.20
CA ALA A 11 -0.86 25.81 -25.55
C ALA A 11 -0.49 24.96 -24.32
N LEU A 12 -1.02 25.30 -23.13
CA LEU A 12 -0.73 24.61 -21.88
C LEU A 12 -2.01 24.13 -21.17
N ALA A 13 -2.88 23.46 -21.93
CA ALA A 13 -4.04 22.77 -21.41
C ALA A 13 -4.18 21.42 -22.11
N GLY A 14 -4.35 20.35 -21.34
CA GLY A 14 -4.74 19.04 -21.89
C GLY A 14 -3.68 17.95 -21.92
N PHE A 15 -3.03 17.65 -20.78
CA PHE A 15 -2.67 16.26 -20.43
C PHE A 15 -2.81 16.04 -18.91
N CYS A 16 -4.00 16.33 -18.38
CA CYS A 16 -4.41 15.77 -17.09
C CYS A 16 -4.70 14.28 -17.29
N PHE A 17 -3.66 13.44 -17.22
CA PHE A 17 -3.86 12.01 -17.01
C PHE A 17 -4.51 11.84 -15.64
N ALA A 18 -5.83 11.66 -15.62
CA ALA A 18 -6.52 11.15 -14.46
C ALA A 18 -6.03 9.71 -14.23
N ALA A 19 -4.98 9.57 -13.42
CA ALA A 19 -4.57 8.31 -12.86
C ALA A 19 -5.70 7.82 -11.96
N ASN A 20 -6.63 7.07 -12.55
CA ASN A 20 -7.66 6.35 -11.83
C ASN A 20 -6.95 5.22 -11.10
N ALA A 21 -6.40 5.51 -9.91
CA ALA A 21 -5.99 4.49 -8.96
C ALA A 21 -7.20 3.57 -8.78
N THR A 22 -7.06 2.33 -9.21
CA THR A 22 -8.15 1.36 -9.15
C THR A 22 -8.11 0.79 -7.75
N THR A 23 -8.63 1.58 -6.80
CA THR A 23 -8.72 1.17 -5.40
C THR A 23 -9.32 -0.23 -5.36
N PRO A 24 -8.66 -1.23 -4.76
CA PRO A 24 -9.21 -2.58 -4.63
C PRO A 24 -10.35 -2.63 -3.61
N GLY A 25 -11.43 -1.87 -3.86
CA GLY A 25 -12.57 -1.68 -2.95
C GLY A 25 -13.29 -3.00 -2.63
N ASP A 26 -13.13 -3.99 -3.49
CA ASP A 26 -13.69 -5.33 -3.34
C ASP A 26 -12.71 -6.34 -2.68
N VAL A 27 -11.61 -5.87 -2.08
CA VAL A 27 -10.69 -6.71 -1.28
C VAL A 27 -10.71 -6.24 0.18
N ALA A 28 -11.31 -7.05 1.04
CA ALA A 28 -11.25 -6.85 2.48
C ALA A 28 -9.88 -7.28 3.03
N VAL A 29 -9.31 -6.44 3.90
CA VAL A 29 -8.07 -6.69 4.63
C VAL A 29 -8.40 -6.83 6.11
N PHE A 30 -8.24 -8.03 6.66
CA PHE A 30 -8.31 -8.27 8.10
C PHE A 30 -6.89 -8.41 8.62
N ALA A 31 -6.49 -7.60 9.59
CA ALA A 31 -5.14 -7.62 10.13
C ALA A 31 -5.16 -7.58 11.67
N THR A 32 -4.45 -8.51 12.28
CA THR A 32 -4.29 -8.63 13.73
C THR A 32 -2.82 -8.48 14.09
N GLU A 33 -2.49 -7.66 15.08
CA GLU A 33 -1.12 -7.56 15.59
C GLU A 33 -0.66 -8.92 16.13
N LYS A 34 0.49 -9.40 15.65
CA LYS A 34 1.09 -10.69 16.05
C LYS A 34 2.29 -10.49 16.96
N SER A 35 3.17 -9.54 16.65
CA SER A 35 4.35 -9.22 17.47
C SER A 35 4.97 -7.87 17.10
N GLN A 36 5.79 -7.36 18.02
CA GLN A 36 6.72 -6.25 17.80
C GLN A 36 8.16 -6.77 17.96
N GLY A 37 9.10 -6.18 17.23
CA GLY A 37 10.50 -6.61 17.22
C GLY A 37 11.46 -5.51 16.81
N SER A 38 12.73 -5.88 16.64
CA SER A 38 13.77 -4.99 16.11
C SER A 38 14.86 -5.81 15.43
N MET A 39 15.60 -5.16 14.54
CA MET A 39 16.78 -5.69 13.87
C MET A 39 17.95 -4.71 13.99
N SER A 40 19.17 -5.24 14.09
CA SER A 40 20.40 -4.45 14.08
C SER A 40 21.45 -5.15 13.21
N VAL A 41 21.95 -4.46 12.18
CA VAL A 41 22.95 -4.99 11.24
C VAL A 41 23.91 -3.87 10.85
N GLY A 42 25.21 -4.06 11.09
CA GLY A 42 26.25 -3.12 10.63
C GLY A 42 26.09 -1.69 11.15
N GLY A 43 25.54 -1.51 12.36
CA GLY A 43 25.27 -0.20 12.96
C GLY A 43 23.95 0.45 12.51
N LYS A 44 23.20 -0.16 11.59
CA LYS A 44 21.83 0.25 11.28
C LYS A 44 20.87 -0.49 12.19
N ASN A 45 19.90 0.24 12.75
CA ASN A 45 18.84 -0.30 13.60
C ASN A 45 17.49 -0.02 12.95
N ALA A 46 16.56 -0.97 13.07
CA ALA A 46 15.17 -0.76 12.73
C ALA A 46 14.26 -1.52 13.68
N TYR A 47 13.04 -1.01 13.84
CA TYR A 47 11.96 -1.62 14.58
C TYR A 47 11.00 -2.27 13.59
N THR A 48 10.35 -3.35 14.01
CA THR A 48 9.45 -4.13 13.17
C THR A 48 8.11 -4.39 13.87
N LYS A 49 7.01 -4.32 13.12
CA LYS A 49 5.69 -4.75 13.59
C LYS A 49 5.12 -5.79 12.63
N THR A 50 4.77 -6.95 13.18
CA THR A 50 4.22 -8.08 12.43
C THR A 50 2.72 -8.14 12.62
N PHE A 51 1.99 -8.22 11.51
CA PHE A 51 0.56 -8.51 11.49
C PHE A 51 0.34 -9.89 10.90
N GLU A 52 -0.59 -10.64 11.49
CA GLU A 52 -1.27 -11.72 10.79
C GLU A 52 -2.35 -11.07 9.90
N VAL A 53 -2.33 -11.35 8.60
CA VAL A 53 -3.20 -10.72 7.60
C VAL A 53 -4.01 -11.79 6.87
N THR A 54 -5.29 -11.52 6.66
CA THR A 54 -6.19 -12.29 5.78
C THR A 54 -6.75 -11.35 4.72
N LEU A 55 -6.61 -11.73 3.45
CA LEU A 55 -7.20 -11.03 2.31
C LEU A 55 -8.40 -11.81 1.80
N ALA A 56 -9.54 -11.16 1.68
CA ALA A 56 -10.78 -11.78 1.21
C ALA A 56 -11.39 -10.95 0.08
N LYS A 57 -11.81 -11.62 -1.00
CA LYS A 57 -12.50 -10.99 -2.12
C LYS A 57 -14.00 -10.93 -1.85
N LEU A 58 -14.60 -9.77 -2.08
CA LEU A 58 -16.01 -9.46 -1.78
C LEU A 58 -16.95 -9.52 -2.99
N SER A 59 -16.42 -9.78 -4.19
CA SER A 59 -17.18 -9.89 -5.44
C SER A 59 -16.55 -10.95 -6.34
N ASP A 60 -17.32 -11.47 -7.29
CA ASP A 60 -17.08 -12.67 -8.09
C ASP A 60 -15.86 -12.61 -9.04
N ASN A 61 -15.36 -11.41 -9.33
CA ASN A 61 -14.14 -11.23 -10.12
C ASN A 61 -12.88 -11.63 -9.32
N SER A 62 -11.83 -12.02 -10.05
CA SER A 62 -10.55 -12.41 -9.48
C SER A 62 -9.51 -11.30 -9.58
N VAL A 63 -8.67 -11.16 -8.56
CA VAL A 63 -7.54 -10.21 -8.58
C VAL A 63 -6.19 -10.92 -8.45
N ASP A 64 -5.21 -10.44 -9.19
CA ASP A 64 -3.83 -10.89 -9.19
C ASP A 64 -3.09 -10.20 -8.05
N LEU A 65 -2.61 -10.97 -7.06
CA LEU A 65 -1.98 -10.42 -5.86
C LEU A 65 -0.61 -9.80 -6.15
N SER A 66 0.06 -10.18 -7.24
CA SER A 66 1.35 -9.59 -7.64
C SER A 66 1.25 -8.12 -8.09
N LYS A 67 0.03 -7.64 -8.33
CA LYS A 67 -0.28 -6.24 -8.69
C LYS A 67 -0.63 -5.38 -7.47
N LEU A 68 -0.66 -5.96 -6.28
CA LEU A 68 -1.09 -5.32 -5.05
C LEU A 68 -0.02 -5.46 -3.96
N CYS A 69 -0.05 -4.54 -3.01
CA CYS A 69 0.85 -4.54 -1.86
C CYS A 69 0.11 -4.13 -0.60
N LEU A 70 0.67 -4.53 0.55
CA LEU A 70 0.19 -4.13 1.86
C LEU A 70 0.96 -2.92 2.37
N LYS A 71 0.24 -1.96 2.93
CA LYS A 71 0.76 -0.75 3.56
C LYS A 71 0.18 -0.64 4.97
N ALA A 72 1.02 -0.38 5.96
CA ALA A 72 0.57 -0.16 7.34
C ALA A 72 0.53 1.32 7.67
N PHE A 73 -0.48 1.73 8.44
CA PHE A 73 -0.73 3.11 8.82
C PHE A 73 -0.93 3.23 10.32
N SER A 74 -0.38 4.29 10.92
CA SER A 74 -0.73 4.72 12.27
C SER A 74 -2.01 5.57 12.28
N PRO A 75 -2.60 5.87 13.46
CA PRO A 75 -3.79 6.72 13.58
C PRO A 75 -3.64 8.14 13.00
N ASP A 76 -2.41 8.68 12.93
CA ASP A 76 -2.05 9.95 12.30
C ASP A 76 -1.77 9.82 10.77
N ASN A 77 -2.11 8.68 10.17
CA ASN A 77 -1.91 8.34 8.75
C ASN A 77 -0.45 8.31 8.28
N LYS A 78 0.54 8.17 9.19
CA LYS A 78 1.92 7.88 8.78
C LYS A 78 1.99 6.47 8.19
N GLU A 79 2.47 6.37 6.97
CA GLU A 79 2.70 5.10 6.26
C GLU A 79 4.01 4.45 6.72
N PHE A 80 4.00 3.12 6.84
CA PHE A 80 5.16 2.29 7.12
C PHE A 80 5.38 1.28 5.99
N LYS A 81 6.64 1.13 5.58
CA LYS A 81 7.00 0.26 4.47
C LYS A 81 6.88 -1.21 4.87
N LEU A 82 6.41 -2.00 3.93
CA LEU A 82 6.47 -3.45 4.00
C LEU A 82 7.94 -3.89 3.91
N ASP A 83 8.33 -4.78 4.80
CA ASP A 83 9.70 -5.26 4.97
C ASP A 83 9.83 -6.72 4.51
N THR A 84 8.91 -7.56 4.99
CA THR A 84 8.81 -8.99 4.68
C THR A 84 7.33 -9.37 4.60
N ILE A 85 6.96 -10.30 3.70
CA ILE A 85 5.59 -10.78 3.53
C ILE A 85 5.60 -12.26 3.13
N ASP A 86 4.58 -13.01 3.57
CA ASP A 86 4.33 -14.38 3.07
C ASP A 86 3.99 -14.38 1.57
N GLU A 87 4.42 -15.44 0.86
CA GLU A 87 4.24 -15.57 -0.59
C GLU A 87 2.75 -15.66 -0.97
N GLU A 88 1.93 -16.26 -0.11
CA GLU A 88 0.49 -16.41 -0.25
C GLU A 88 -0.27 -15.07 -0.24
N LEU A 89 0.33 -14.01 0.28
CA LEU A 89 -0.25 -12.66 0.30
C LEU A 89 0.22 -11.77 -0.86
N SER A 90 1.21 -12.21 -1.64
CA SER A 90 1.90 -11.42 -2.67
C SER A 90 1.90 -12.07 -4.07
N THR A 91 1.47 -13.32 -4.20
CA THR A 91 1.48 -14.07 -5.46
C THR A 91 0.14 -14.76 -5.74
N GLY A 92 -0.06 -15.19 -6.99
CA GLY A 92 -1.26 -15.93 -7.38
C GLY A 92 -2.51 -15.07 -7.52
N THR A 93 -3.67 -15.70 -7.35
CA THR A 93 -4.97 -15.08 -7.69
C THR A 93 -5.98 -15.25 -6.56
N LEU A 94 -6.35 -14.12 -5.95
CA LEU A 94 -7.40 -14.04 -4.94
C LEU A 94 -8.78 -14.07 -5.63
N LYS A 95 -9.70 -14.90 -5.11
CA LYS A 95 -11.04 -15.15 -5.66
C LYS A 95 -12.09 -15.10 -4.54
N GLU A 96 -13.35 -14.84 -4.91
CA GLU A 96 -14.47 -14.89 -3.97
C GLU A 96 -14.54 -16.26 -3.25
N GLY A 97 -14.90 -16.24 -1.97
CA GLY A 97 -15.00 -17.43 -1.13
C GLY A 97 -13.67 -18.16 -0.84
N LYS A 98 -12.53 -17.65 -1.32
CA LYS A 98 -11.20 -18.24 -1.12
C LYS A 98 -10.22 -17.22 -0.52
N PRO A 99 -10.36 -16.89 0.78
CA PRO A 99 -9.43 -15.98 1.44
C PRO A 99 -8.03 -16.59 1.50
N VAL A 100 -7.01 -15.74 1.39
CA VAL A 100 -5.60 -16.10 1.65
C VAL A 100 -5.18 -15.52 2.98
N LYS A 101 -4.27 -16.21 3.69
CA LYS A 101 -3.81 -15.82 5.02
C LYS A 101 -2.30 -16.04 5.14
N GLY A 102 -1.61 -15.09 5.77
CA GLY A 102 -0.18 -15.14 6.06
C GLY A 102 0.21 -14.05 7.06
N PHE A 103 1.47 -13.67 7.12
CA PHE A 103 1.96 -12.51 7.86
C PHE A 103 2.59 -11.45 6.97
N ALA A 104 2.54 -10.21 7.45
CA ALA A 104 3.22 -9.05 6.89
C ALA A 104 3.99 -8.34 7.99
N VAL A 105 5.28 -8.09 7.75
CA VAL A 105 6.19 -7.34 8.64
C VAL A 105 6.39 -5.95 8.04
N PHE A 106 6.17 -4.92 8.84
CA PHE A 106 6.44 -3.54 8.48
C PHE A 106 7.61 -3.01 9.32
N SER A 107 8.48 -2.19 8.74
CA SER A 107 9.67 -1.69 9.43
C SER A 107 9.85 -0.17 9.37
N SER A 108 10.63 0.36 10.33
CA SER A 108 11.06 1.75 10.38
C SER A 108 12.33 1.88 11.20
N GLU A 109 13.20 2.84 10.88
CA GLU A 109 14.34 3.23 11.71
C GLU A 109 13.93 3.82 13.08
N SER A 110 12.63 4.10 13.26
CA SER A 110 12.03 4.63 14.51
C SER A 110 10.98 3.68 15.09
N ASP A 111 10.80 3.73 16.40
CA ASP A 111 9.76 3.00 17.15
C ASP A 111 8.32 3.35 16.71
N ALA A 112 8.14 4.42 15.91
CA ALA A 112 6.86 4.85 15.38
C ALA A 112 6.07 3.73 14.66
N VAL A 113 6.74 2.73 14.08
CA VAL A 113 6.06 1.55 13.46
C VAL A 113 5.23 0.75 14.46
N PHE A 114 5.55 0.79 15.75
CA PHE A 114 4.73 0.18 16.81
C PHE A 114 3.34 0.82 16.92
N LYS A 115 3.19 2.08 16.49
CA LYS A 115 1.91 2.79 16.40
C LYS A 115 1.11 2.45 15.15
N ALA A 116 1.63 1.63 14.22
CA ALA A 116 0.82 1.12 13.12
C ALA A 116 -0.37 0.32 13.67
N ALA A 117 -1.57 0.67 13.23
CA ALA A 117 -2.84 0.18 13.76
C ALA A 117 -3.81 -0.28 12.66
N LEU A 118 -3.50 0.00 11.39
CA LEU A 118 -4.35 -0.34 10.25
C LEU A 118 -3.48 -0.81 9.08
N VAL A 119 -3.76 -1.99 8.53
CA VAL A 119 -3.16 -2.47 7.28
C VAL A 119 -4.18 -2.27 6.16
N LYS A 120 -3.73 -1.72 5.03
CA LYS A 120 -4.54 -1.54 3.82
C LYS A 120 -3.84 -2.21 2.64
N ILE A 121 -4.63 -2.55 1.62
CA ILE A 121 -4.13 -2.96 0.32
C ILE A 121 -4.05 -1.76 -0.62
N SER A 122 -3.09 -1.74 -1.53
CA SER A 122 -2.88 -0.67 -2.51
C SER A 122 -2.36 -1.24 -3.84
N ASP A 123 -2.68 -0.56 -4.93
CA ASP A 123 -2.11 -0.73 -6.27
C ASP A 123 -0.85 0.13 -6.49
N ASP A 124 -0.55 1.08 -5.59
CA ASP A 124 0.64 1.93 -5.62
C ASP A 124 1.76 1.38 -4.72
N CYS A 125 2.62 0.54 -5.30
CA CYS A 125 3.64 -0.23 -4.58
C CYS A 125 5.06 0.37 -4.68
N LYS A 126 5.17 1.70 -4.79
CA LYS A 126 6.42 2.46 -4.92
C LYS A 126 6.80 3.22 -3.64
#